data_AF-A0A2P6Q606-F1
#
_entry.id   AF-A0A2P6Q606-F1
#
_cell.length_a   1.000
_cell.length_b   1.000
_cell.length_c   1.000
_cell.angle_alpha   90.00
_cell.angle_beta   90.00
_cell.angle_gamma   90.00
#
_symmetry.space_group_name_H-M   'P 1'
#
loop_
_entity.id
_entity.type
_entity.pdbx_description
1 polymer ?
#
loop_
_entity_poly.entity_id
_entity_poly.type
_entity_poly.pdbx_seq_one_letter_code
_entity_poly.pdbx_strand_id
1 'polypeptide(L)'
;MSFDHLNSVAYHLITSVLADGSAKGGSCLNLANGLWTDESKPLEDSYQEVVCESYKASLKQVDFKANPGKVRVEVNSWEKKETKGLITEILPLNSVTNETGRIFANALYFNASWRESYRFHEPYTKEKDHEFHLLNGDSVKGVPFMTT
;
A
#
# COMPACT_ATOMS: atom_id res chain seq x y z
N MET A 1 3.74 25.50 8.86
CA MET A 1 3.70 24.77 7.58
C MET A 1 2.33 25.02 6.96
N SER A 2 2.24 25.57 5.74
CA SER A 2 0.96 25.83 5.07
C SER A 2 0.46 24.57 4.33
N PHE A 3 -0.83 24.54 3.99
CA PHE A 3 -1.41 23.45 3.19
C PHE A 3 -0.74 23.32 1.82
N ASP A 4 -0.43 24.43 1.15
CA ASP A 4 0.27 24.42 -0.13
C ASP A 4 1.67 23.80 -0.02
N HIS A 5 2.36 24.10 1.07
CA HIS A 5 3.68 23.52 1.32
C HIS A 5 3.59 22.00 1.54
N LEU A 6 2.60 21.53 2.31
CA LEU A 6 2.37 20.10 2.51
C LEU A 6 2.05 19.37 1.19
N ASN A 7 1.17 19.95 0.38
CA ASN A 7 0.78 19.38 -0.91
C ASN A 7 1.95 19.33 -1.90
N SER A 8 2.78 20.38 -1.93
CA SER A 8 4.01 20.39 -2.72
C SER A 8 4.99 19.30 -2.26
N VAL A 9 5.19 19.14 -0.95
CA VAL A 9 6.05 18.07 -0.39
C VAL A 9 5.51 16.70 -0.78
N ALA A 10 4.20 16.46 -0.64
CA ALA A 10 3.56 15.21 -1.04
C ALA A 10 3.79 14.91 -2.52
N TYR A 11 3.55 15.89 -3.39
CA TYR A 11 3.79 15.77 -4.82
C TYR A 11 5.24 15.35 -5.13
N HIS A 12 6.21 16.03 -4.52
CA HIS A 12 7.63 15.73 -4.73
C HIS A 12 8.03 14.35 -4.23
N LEU A 13 7.56 13.94 -3.05
CA LEU A 13 7.82 12.60 -2.52
C LEU A 13 7.27 11.52 -3.47
N ILE A 14 6.03 11.65 -3.93
CA ILE A 14 5.38 10.65 -4.78
C ILE A 14 5.99 10.61 -6.19
N THR A 15 6.32 11.76 -6.76
CA THR A 15 6.88 11.84 -8.13
C THR A 15 8.33 11.38 -8.21
N SER A 16 9.13 11.63 -7.17
CA SER A 16 10.59 11.50 -7.25
C SER A 16 11.13 10.40 -6.36
N VAL A 17 10.68 10.35 -5.10
CA VAL A 17 11.21 9.41 -4.11
C VAL A 17 10.53 8.05 -4.24
N LEU A 18 9.22 8.05 -4.46
CA LEU A 18 8.41 6.84 -4.51
C LEU A 18 8.19 6.30 -5.93
N ALA A 19 8.92 6.84 -6.91
CA ALA A 19 8.86 6.38 -8.28
C ALA A 19 9.50 4.98 -8.43
N ASP A 20 8.87 4.12 -9.22
CA ASP A 20 9.38 2.76 -9.49
C ASP A 20 10.73 2.85 -10.24
N GLY A 21 11.81 2.45 -9.56
CA GLY A 21 13.17 2.44 -10.10
C GLY A 21 13.55 1.14 -10.80
N SER A 22 12.66 0.15 -10.85
CA SER A 22 12.96 -1.21 -11.33
C SER A 22 13.46 -1.25 -12.78
N ALA A 23 12.91 -0.40 -13.67
CA ALA A 23 13.36 -0.30 -15.06
C ALA A 23 14.83 0.14 -15.21
N LYS A 24 15.40 0.77 -14.17
CA LYS A 24 16.81 1.21 -14.11
C LYS A 24 17.67 0.29 -13.23
N GLY A 25 17.17 -0.89 -12.87
CA GLY A 25 17.84 -1.83 -11.96
C GLY A 25 17.81 -1.41 -10.49
N GLY A 26 17.02 -0.40 -10.13
CA GLY A 26 16.80 0.04 -8.76
C GLY A 26 15.67 -0.74 -8.07
N SER A 27 15.34 -0.33 -6.85
CA SER A 27 14.20 -0.88 -6.10
C SER A 27 12.89 -0.66 -6.85
N CYS A 28 12.01 -1.65 -6.82
CA CYS A 28 10.63 -1.51 -7.19
C CYS A 28 9.83 -0.92 -6.02
N LEU A 29 9.27 0.25 -6.22
CA LEU A 29 8.44 0.95 -5.24
C LEU A 29 7.15 1.36 -5.93
N ASN A 30 6.02 0.93 -5.39
CA ASN A 30 4.72 1.32 -5.88
C ASN A 30 3.90 1.89 -4.72
N LEU A 31 3.50 3.15 -4.84
CA LEU A 31 2.57 3.80 -3.93
C LEU A 31 1.25 4.01 -4.67
N ALA A 32 0.16 3.56 -4.06
CA ALA A 32 -1.17 3.88 -4.54
C ALA A 32 -2.01 4.52 -3.44
N ASN A 33 -2.72 5.57 -3.84
CA ASN A 33 -3.69 6.27 -3.01
C ASN A 33 -5.06 6.18 -3.69
N GLY A 34 -6.10 5.97 -2.90
CA GLY A 34 -7.47 5.89 -3.39
C GLY A 34 -8.43 6.61 -2.46
N LEU A 35 -9.38 7.34 -3.05
CA LEU A 35 -10.47 8.00 -2.36
C LEU A 35 -11.79 7.60 -3.02
N TRP A 36 -12.66 6.96 -2.26
CA TRP A 36 -14.06 6.73 -2.63
C TRP A 36 -14.93 7.65 -1.80
N THR A 37 -15.80 8.40 -2.44
CA THR A 37 -16.76 9.28 -1.77
C THR A 37 -18.18 8.87 -2.13
N ASP A 38 -19.08 9.01 -1.18
CA ASP A 38 -20.50 8.85 -1.45
C ASP A 38 -20.95 9.84 -2.53
N GLU A 39 -21.66 9.35 -3.54
CA GLU A 39 -22.16 10.16 -4.67
C GLU A 39 -23.13 11.26 -4.21
N SER A 40 -23.80 11.10 -3.06
CA SER A 40 -24.66 12.12 -2.48
C SER A 40 -23.89 13.23 -1.75
N LYS A 41 -22.55 13.15 -1.69
CA LYS A 41 -21.66 14.09 -0.99
C LYS A 41 -20.46 14.45 -1.87
N PRO A 42 -20.67 15.19 -2.97
CA PRO A 42 -19.59 15.60 -3.85
C PRO A 42 -18.51 16.39 -3.10
N LEU A 43 -17.28 16.28 -3.59
CA LEU A 43 -16.13 17.03 -3.08
C LEU A 43 -16.03 18.37 -3.78
N GLU A 44 -15.56 19.39 -3.07
CA GLU A 44 -15.14 20.66 -3.65
C GLU A 44 -14.06 20.43 -4.72
N ASP A 45 -14.15 21.13 -5.85
CA ASP A 45 -13.23 20.94 -6.99
C ASP A 45 -11.77 21.15 -6.59
N SER A 46 -11.50 22.14 -5.74
CA SER A 46 -10.16 22.42 -5.22
C SER A 46 -9.60 21.26 -4.38
N TYR A 47 -10.46 20.54 -3.67
CA TYR A 47 -10.05 19.36 -2.92
C TYR A 47 -9.79 18.16 -3.84
N GLN A 48 -10.63 17.98 -4.87
CA GLN A 48 -10.41 16.95 -5.89
C GLN A 48 -9.08 17.15 -6.60
N GLU A 49 -8.77 18.40 -6.98
CA GLU A 49 -7.50 18.77 -7.61
C GLU A 49 -6.31 18.40 -6.71
N VAL A 50 -6.34 18.73 -5.42
CA VAL A 50 -5.27 18.35 -4.49
C VAL A 50 -5.10 16.83 -4.41
N VAL A 51 -6.19 16.09 -4.26
CA VAL A 51 -6.17 14.62 -4.13
C VAL A 51 -5.61 13.96 -5.40
N CYS A 52 -6.04 14.40 -6.57
CA CYS A 52 -5.61 13.84 -7.85
C CYS A 52 -4.18 14.28 -8.22
N GLU A 53 -3.85 15.55 -8.08
CA GLU A 53 -2.57 16.09 -8.58
C GLU A 53 -1.44 15.91 -7.56
N SER A 54 -1.67 16.31 -6.30
CA SER A 54 -0.62 16.29 -5.28
C SER A 54 -0.40 14.91 -4.69
N TYR A 55 -1.48 14.15 -4.44
CA TYR A 55 -1.41 12.82 -3.85
C TYR A 55 -1.49 11.68 -4.88
N LYS A 56 -1.69 12.00 -6.17
CA LYS A 56 -1.86 11.02 -7.26
C LYS A 56 -2.89 9.95 -6.94
N ALA A 57 -3.93 10.32 -6.20
CA ALA A 57 -4.92 9.37 -5.74
C ALA A 57 -5.98 9.12 -6.81
N SER A 58 -6.44 7.87 -6.91
CA SER A 58 -7.63 7.52 -7.67
C SER A 58 -8.87 8.03 -6.93
N LEU A 59 -9.60 8.97 -7.52
CA LEU A 59 -10.87 9.45 -6.98
C LEU A 59 -12.05 8.76 -7.65
N LYS A 60 -13.01 8.27 -6.86
CA LYS A 60 -14.27 7.70 -7.36
C LYS A 60 -15.47 8.11 -6.52
N GLN A 61 -16.59 8.34 -7.19
CA GLN A 61 -17.89 8.49 -6.56
C GLN A 61 -18.62 7.15 -6.60
N VAL A 62 -19.22 6.76 -5.48
CA VAL A 62 -19.88 5.46 -5.32
C VAL A 62 -21.13 5.56 -4.45
N ASP A 63 -22.01 4.59 -4.60
CA ASP A 63 -23.23 4.46 -3.82
C ASP A 63 -23.01 3.52 -2.63
N PHE A 64 -22.67 4.09 -1.47
CA PHE A 64 -22.56 3.32 -0.23
C PHE A 64 -23.92 2.88 0.30
N LYS A 65 -24.97 3.66 0.05
CA LYS A 65 -26.29 3.43 0.64
C LYS A 65 -26.95 2.17 0.12
N ALA A 66 -27.02 2.00 -1.21
CA ALA A 66 -27.67 0.83 -1.79
C ALA A 66 -26.69 -0.33 -2.03
N ASN A 67 -25.38 -0.06 -2.15
CA ASN A 67 -24.41 -1.06 -2.62
C ASN A 67 -23.10 -1.16 -1.80
N PRO A 68 -23.12 -1.15 -0.45
CA PRO A 68 -21.88 -1.10 0.34
C PRO A 68 -20.96 -2.32 0.11
N GLY A 69 -21.54 -3.50 -0.08
CA GLY A 69 -20.77 -4.72 -0.40
C GLY A 69 -20.05 -4.66 -1.75
N LYS A 70 -20.68 -4.03 -2.76
CA LYS A 70 -20.07 -3.82 -4.08
C LYS A 70 -18.89 -2.86 -3.98
N VAL A 71 -19.05 -1.76 -3.23
CA VAL A 71 -17.97 -0.81 -3.00
C VAL A 71 -16.79 -1.47 -2.30
N ARG A 72 -17.03 -2.29 -1.26
CA ARG A 72 -15.97 -3.08 -0.61
C ARG A 72 -15.18 -3.94 -1.61
N VAL A 73 -15.89 -4.69 -2.47
CA VAL A 73 -15.25 -5.55 -3.47
C VAL A 73 -14.43 -4.73 -4.47
N GLU A 74 -14.94 -3.55 -4.86
CA GLU A 74 -14.23 -2.65 -5.75
C GLU A 74 -12.92 -2.14 -5.13
N VAL A 75 -12.95 -1.65 -3.88
CA VAL A 75 -11.74 -1.16 -3.19
C VAL A 75 -10.71 -2.28 -3.04
N ASN A 76 -11.12 -3.47 -2.61
CA ASN A 76 -10.21 -4.62 -2.49
C ASN A 76 -9.62 -5.03 -3.85
N SER A 77 -10.40 -4.93 -4.93
CA SER A 77 -9.92 -5.24 -6.29
C SER A 77 -8.93 -4.20 -6.80
N TRP A 78 -9.17 -2.92 -6.49
CA TRP A 78 -8.23 -1.84 -6.77
C TRP A 78 -6.93 -2.05 -6.01
N GLU A 79 -6.99 -2.28 -4.69
CA GLU A 79 -5.83 -2.51 -3.84
C GLU A 79 -4.98 -3.70 -4.34
N LYS A 80 -5.65 -4.81 -4.66
CA LYS A 80 -5.00 -5.99 -5.22
C LYS A 80 -4.27 -5.69 -6.52
N LYS A 81 -4.84 -4.87 -7.39
CA LYS A 81 -4.18 -4.45 -8.64
C LYS A 81 -2.96 -3.60 -8.34
N GLU A 82 -3.10 -2.58 -7.49
CA GLU A 82 -2.02 -1.63 -7.18
C GLU A 82 -0.85 -2.28 -6.45
N THR A 83 -1.11 -3.31 -5.65
CA THR A 83 -0.08 -4.07 -4.92
C THR A 83 0.44 -5.30 -5.65
N LYS A 84 0.20 -5.41 -6.97
CA LYS A 84 0.61 -6.56 -7.80
C LYS A 84 0.12 -7.92 -7.25
N GLY A 85 -1.03 -7.91 -6.60
CA GLY A 85 -1.69 -9.09 -6.06
C GLY A 85 -1.30 -9.46 -4.63
N LEU A 86 -0.44 -8.68 -3.97
CA LEU A 86 0.08 -9.01 -2.64
C LEU A 86 -0.89 -8.68 -1.51
N ILE A 87 -1.59 -7.54 -1.60
CA ILE A 87 -2.66 -7.19 -0.67
C ILE A 87 -3.99 -7.50 -1.35
N THR A 88 -4.58 -8.64 -1.02
CA THR A 88 -5.81 -9.10 -1.66
C THR A 88 -7.08 -8.60 -0.98
N GLU A 89 -6.99 -8.22 0.29
CA GLU A 89 -8.11 -7.74 1.09
C GLU A 89 -7.62 -6.73 2.12
N ILE A 90 -7.97 -5.46 1.92
CA ILE A 90 -7.69 -4.36 2.86
C ILE A 90 -8.93 -3.99 3.67
N LEU A 91 -10.12 -4.20 3.09
CA LEU A 91 -11.41 -4.00 3.75
C LEU A 91 -12.03 -5.37 4.10
N PRO A 92 -12.08 -5.73 5.39
CA PRO A 92 -12.73 -6.95 5.85
C PRO A 92 -14.21 -7.01 5.49
N LEU A 93 -14.81 -8.19 5.61
CA LEU A 93 -16.27 -8.32 5.51
C LEU A 93 -16.97 -7.40 6.52
N ASN A 94 -18.08 -6.78 6.09
CA ASN A 94 -18.90 -5.87 6.90
C ASN A 94 -18.21 -4.56 7.35
N SER A 95 -16.98 -4.26 6.91
CA SER A 95 -16.29 -3.00 7.25
C SER A 95 -16.83 -1.78 6.50
N VAL A 96 -17.58 -2.00 5.42
CA VAL A 96 -18.26 -0.97 4.64
C VAL A 96 -19.76 -1.14 4.81
N THR A 97 -20.42 -0.07 5.21
CA THR A 97 -21.85 -0.03 5.51
C THR A 97 -22.55 1.07 4.70
N ASN A 98 -23.88 1.08 4.72
CA ASN A 98 -24.69 2.15 4.14
C ASN A 98 -24.52 3.52 4.81
N GLU A 99 -23.88 3.57 5.98
CA GLU A 99 -23.52 4.81 6.69
C GLU A 99 -22.12 5.32 6.31
N THR A 100 -21.34 4.52 5.58
CA THR A 100 -20.00 4.91 5.13
C THR A 100 -20.12 6.10 4.18
N GLY A 101 -19.44 7.20 4.51
CA GLY A 101 -19.45 8.41 3.67
C GLY A 101 -18.26 8.50 2.73
N ARG A 102 -17.10 7.99 3.15
CA ARG A 102 -15.82 8.08 2.43
C ARG A 102 -14.93 6.90 2.82
N ILE A 103 -14.10 6.44 1.88
CA ILE A 103 -13.00 5.49 2.14
C ILE A 103 -11.72 6.10 1.61
N PHE A 104 -10.69 6.11 2.45
CA PHE A 104 -9.32 6.42 2.07
C PHE A 104 -8.53 5.11 2.12
N ALA A 105 -7.92 4.72 1.00
CA ALA A 105 -7.06 3.56 0.92
C ALA A 105 -5.64 3.99 0.51
N ASN A 106 -4.65 3.40 1.16
CA ASN A 106 -3.24 3.63 0.88
C ASN A 106 -2.51 2.29 0.85
N ALA A 107 -1.72 2.10 -0.21
CA ALA A 107 -0.97 0.90 -0.47
C ALA A 107 0.49 1.25 -0.77
N LEU A 108 1.43 0.54 -0.14
CA LEU A 108 2.85 0.65 -0.46
C LEU A 108 3.45 -0.73 -0.69
N TYR A 109 3.92 -0.97 -1.91
CA TYR A 109 4.73 -2.14 -2.25
C TYR A 109 6.18 -1.74 -2.42
N PHE A 110 7.08 -2.43 -1.73
CA PHE A 110 8.52 -2.24 -1.85
C PHE A 110 9.20 -3.59 -2.07
N ASN A 111 10.07 -3.63 -3.08
CA ASN A 111 10.93 -4.77 -3.37
C ASN A 111 12.28 -4.24 -3.85
N ALA A 112 13.35 -4.67 -3.20
CA ALA A 112 14.70 -4.23 -3.51
C ALA A 112 15.70 -5.38 -3.32
N SER A 113 16.76 -5.34 -4.12
CA SER A 113 17.93 -6.20 -3.90
C SER A 113 18.79 -5.63 -2.77
N TRP A 114 19.42 -6.53 -2.01
CA TRP A 114 20.51 -6.15 -1.12
C TRP A 114 21.62 -5.43 -1.89
N ARG A 115 22.34 -4.53 -1.20
CA ARG A 115 23.57 -3.95 -1.75
C ARG A 115 24.60 -5.03 -2.02
N GLU A 116 25.45 -4.85 -3.04
CA GLU A 116 26.43 -5.85 -3.46
C GLU A 116 27.35 -6.32 -2.31
N SER A 117 27.74 -5.40 -1.42
CA SER A 117 28.57 -5.71 -0.24
C SER A 117 27.89 -6.61 0.79
N TYR A 118 26.58 -6.81 0.70
CA TYR A 118 25.75 -7.65 1.58
C TYR A 118 24.91 -8.63 0.76
N ARG A 119 25.37 -8.98 -0.44
CA ARG A 119 24.62 -9.85 -1.33
C ARG A 119 24.39 -11.20 -0.66
N PHE A 120 23.13 -11.60 -0.65
CA PHE A 120 22.73 -12.89 -0.11
C PHE A 120 23.27 -14.03 -0.97
N HIS A 121 23.90 -15.01 -0.31
CA HIS A 121 24.36 -16.25 -0.91
C HIS A 121 23.53 -17.41 -0.37
N GLU A 122 22.60 -17.90 -1.19
CA GLU A 122 21.67 -18.97 -0.83
C GLU A 122 22.33 -20.21 -0.17
N PRO A 123 23.50 -20.70 -0.63
CA PRO A 123 24.16 -21.86 -0.01
C PRO A 123 24.61 -21.67 1.43
N TYR A 124 24.70 -20.43 1.92
CA TYR A 124 25.05 -20.15 3.32
C TYR A 124 23.83 -20.13 4.24
N THR A 125 22.62 -20.22 3.70
CA THR A 125 21.40 -20.31 4.50
C THR A 125 21.38 -21.62 5.27
N LYS A 126 21.15 -21.52 6.58
CA LYS A 126 21.09 -22.69 7.46
C LYS A 126 19.75 -22.78 8.17
N GLU A 127 19.13 -23.95 8.10
CA GLU A 127 17.84 -24.23 8.76
C GLU A 127 18.00 -25.00 10.09
N LYS A 128 19.09 -25.74 10.25
CA LYS A 128 19.20 -26.81 11.26
C LYS A 128 19.95 -26.43 12.53
N ASP A 129 20.65 -25.29 12.53
CA ASP A 129 21.59 -24.96 13.59
C ASP A 129 20.99 -24.00 14.65
N HIS A 130 19.77 -23.47 14.44
CA HIS A 130 19.18 -22.41 15.28
C HIS A 130 17.66 -22.54 15.45
N GLU A 131 17.17 -22.18 16.64
CA GLU A 131 15.74 -22.03 16.93
C GLU A 131 15.33 -20.56 16.83
N PHE A 132 14.14 -20.29 16.27
CA PHE A 132 13.54 -18.97 16.32
C PHE A 132 12.64 -18.86 17.56
N HIS A 133 13.02 -18.01 18.51
CA HIS A 133 12.26 -17.80 19.75
C HIS A 133 11.13 -16.79 19.55
N LEU A 134 9.90 -17.21 19.84
CA LEU A 134 8.69 -16.41 19.74
C LEU A 134 8.48 -15.55 21.00
N LEU A 135 7.69 -14.49 20.86
CA LEU A 135 7.37 -13.56 21.96
C LEU A 135 6.63 -14.23 23.13
N ASN A 136 5.94 -15.34 22.88
CA ASN A 136 5.22 -16.10 23.91
C ASN A 136 6.13 -17.10 24.68
N GLY A 137 7.42 -17.17 24.34
CA GLY A 137 8.39 -18.07 24.95
C GLY A 137 8.57 -19.41 24.24
N ASP A 138 7.77 -19.72 23.22
CA ASP A 138 7.92 -20.94 22.40
C ASP A 138 9.07 -20.80 21.39
N SER A 139 9.51 -21.92 20.80
CA SER A 139 10.50 -21.97 19.72
C SER A 139 9.97 -22.61 18.45
N VAL A 140 10.36 -22.08 17.29
CA VAL A 140 10.14 -22.70 15.97
C VAL A 140 11.47 -23.24 15.43
N LYS A 141 11.47 -24.49 14.98
CA LYS A 141 12.61 -25.17 14.35
C LYS A 141 12.51 -25.12 12.83
N GLY A 142 13.65 -25.22 12.15
CA GLY A 142 13.70 -25.27 10.69
C GLY A 142 13.46 -23.93 10.01
N VAL A 143 13.67 -22.82 10.72
CA VAL A 143 13.62 -21.49 10.13
C VAL A 143 14.91 -21.27 9.34
N PRO A 144 14.85 -20.88 8.05
CA PRO A 144 16.05 -20.56 7.28
C PRO A 144 16.66 -19.24 7.75
N PHE A 145 17.82 -19.32 8.40
CA PHE A 145 18.60 -18.14 8.78
C PHE A 145 19.63 -17.83 7.72
N MET A 146 19.58 -16.62 7.17
CA MET A 146 20.61 -16.11 6.27
C MET A 146 21.89 -15.81 7.07
N THR A 147 23.05 -16.19 6.54
CA THR A 147 24.36 -15.85 7.12
C THR A 147 25.28 -15.25 6.05
N THR A 148 26.25 -14.45 6.47
CA THR A 148 27.26 -13.81 5.61
C THR A 148 28.65 -14.25 6.00
#